data_AF-A0A2E8EDI3-F1
#
_entry.id   AF-A0A2E8EDI3-F1
#
_cell.length_a   1.000
_cell.length_b   1.000
_cell.length_c   1.000
_cell.angle_alpha   90.00
_cell.angle_beta   90.00
_cell.angle_gamma   90.00
#
_symmetry.space_group_name_H-M   'P 1'
#
loop_
_entity.id
_entity.type
_entity.pdbx_description
1 polymer ?
#
loop_
_entity_poly.entity_id
_entity_poly.type
_entity_poly.pdbx_seq_one_letter_code
_entity_poly.pdbx_strand_id
1 'polypeptide(L)'
;MQAAVACGLAFGLGACLGGDDSTAASVDRCVGLAAMELIDFDIVSARNMPGEGDTPAHCRVHGLIDTDSTFELSLPDDWNGRFMMGGWGGTLGTVERSALSSPAGPSALERGYATVGTDGRLRSTYLTAEASLSIIRHYYERAPVLTPESLPRCLGDIAGPDCLTTAQRRVLEAP
;
A
#
# COMPACT_ATOMS: atom_id res chain seq x y z
N MET A 1 22.24 30.24 2.35
CA MET A 1 21.86 31.64 2.03
C MET A 1 20.50 31.88 2.68
N GLN A 2 20.39 32.93 3.48
CA GLN A 2 19.28 33.21 4.40
C GLN A 2 18.02 33.61 3.62
N ALA A 3 16.86 33.01 3.92
CA ALA A 3 15.56 33.53 3.49
C ALA A 3 15.00 34.41 4.61
N ALA A 4 14.87 35.71 4.31
CA ALA A 4 14.28 36.70 5.20
C ALA A 4 12.75 36.57 5.20
N VAL A 5 12.15 36.52 6.40
CA VAL A 5 10.71 36.64 6.60
C VAL A 5 10.40 38.11 6.87
N ALA A 6 9.75 38.77 5.91
CA ALA A 6 9.18 40.10 6.08
C ALA A 6 7.66 39.96 6.20
N CYS A 7 7.12 40.16 7.40
CA CYS A 7 5.68 40.22 7.63
C CYS A 7 5.34 41.68 7.97
N GLY A 8 4.96 42.46 6.96
CA GLY A 8 4.48 43.84 7.11
C GLY A 8 3.00 43.86 7.49
N LEU A 9 2.66 44.54 8.58
CA LEU A 9 1.29 44.74 9.06
C LEU A 9 0.51 45.67 8.12
N ALA A 10 -0.47 45.14 7.39
CA ALA A 10 -1.53 45.94 6.77
C ALA A 10 -2.85 45.15 6.74
N PHE A 11 -3.92 45.82 7.17
CA PHE A 11 -5.29 45.35 7.20
C PHE A 11 -5.78 44.94 5.80
N GLY A 12 -6.23 43.68 5.68
CA GLY A 12 -6.91 43.15 4.51
C GLY A 12 -7.02 41.63 4.63
N LEU A 13 -8.19 41.05 4.35
CA LEU A 13 -8.47 39.61 4.40
C LEU A 13 -7.49 38.84 3.49
N GLY A 14 -6.33 38.47 4.02
CA GLY A 14 -5.38 37.56 3.40
C GLY A 14 -5.49 36.21 4.08
N ALA A 15 -6.37 35.35 3.57
CA ALA A 15 -6.31 33.93 3.88
C ALA A 15 -4.98 33.40 3.35
N CYS A 16 -4.08 32.99 4.23
CA CYS A 16 -2.94 32.17 3.85
C CYS A 16 -3.50 30.85 3.31
N LEU A 17 -3.57 30.71 1.99
CA LEU A 17 -3.77 29.42 1.35
C LEU A 17 -2.51 28.58 1.62
N GLY A 18 -2.53 27.80 2.70
CA GLY A 18 -1.54 26.76 2.96
C GLY A 18 -1.73 25.65 1.95
N GLY A 19 -1.04 25.76 0.81
CA GLY A 19 -0.96 24.69 -0.18
C GLY A 19 -0.10 23.55 0.36
N ASP A 20 -0.77 22.44 0.64
CA ASP A 20 -0.32 21.05 0.70
C ASP A 20 1.17 20.75 0.97
N ASP A 21 1.62 20.95 2.22
CA ASP A 21 2.83 20.29 2.74
C ASP A 21 2.72 18.75 2.64
N SER A 22 1.49 18.23 2.74
CA SER A 22 1.19 16.79 2.71
C SER A 22 1.42 16.14 1.34
N THR A 23 1.18 16.85 0.23
CA THR A 23 1.37 16.29 -1.13
C THR A 23 2.83 16.36 -1.55
N ALA A 24 3.55 17.45 -1.22
CA ALA A 24 4.99 17.51 -1.43
C ALA A 24 5.71 16.42 -0.62
N ALA A 25 5.34 16.24 0.64
CA ALA A 25 5.90 15.18 1.48
C ALA A 25 5.53 13.77 1.01
N SER A 26 4.32 13.53 0.49
CA SER A 26 3.98 12.21 -0.09
C SER A 26 4.75 11.94 -1.38
N VAL A 27 4.94 12.97 -2.21
CA VAL A 27 5.73 12.89 -3.44
C VAL A 27 7.18 12.52 -3.15
N ASP A 28 7.80 13.21 -2.19
CA ASP A 28 9.18 12.95 -1.76
C ASP A 28 9.34 11.56 -1.13
N ARG A 29 8.40 11.15 -0.26
CA ARG A 29 8.39 9.79 0.31
C ARG A 29 8.27 8.73 -0.79
N CYS A 30 7.43 8.94 -1.79
CA CYS A 30 7.23 7.97 -2.86
C CYS A 30 8.50 7.76 -3.68
N VAL A 31 9.14 8.85 -4.12
CA VAL A 31 10.39 8.76 -4.89
C VAL A 31 11.52 8.16 -4.03
N GLY A 32 11.54 8.45 -2.73
CA GLY A 32 12.50 7.89 -1.77
C GLY A 32 12.46 6.37 -1.64
N LEU A 33 11.32 5.72 -1.93
CA LEU A 33 11.21 4.26 -1.88
C LEU A 33 12.16 3.56 -2.86
N ALA A 34 12.52 4.20 -3.98
CA ALA A 34 13.46 3.61 -4.94
C ALA A 34 14.88 3.44 -4.38
N ALA A 35 15.22 4.09 -3.26
CA ALA A 35 16.51 3.98 -2.59
C ALA A 35 16.52 2.94 -1.46
N MET A 36 15.41 2.24 -1.20
CA MET A 36 15.37 1.23 -0.16
C MET A 36 16.12 -0.03 -0.61
N GLU A 37 17.01 -0.51 0.26
CA GLU A 37 17.65 -1.82 0.12
C GLU A 37 16.89 -2.85 0.93
N LEU A 38 16.55 -3.95 0.29
CA LEU A 38 15.67 -4.97 0.82
C LEU A 38 16.27 -6.35 0.53
N ILE A 39 16.06 -7.30 1.44
CA ILE A 39 16.63 -8.64 1.32
C ILE A 39 15.70 -9.46 0.40
N ASP A 40 16.24 -10.01 -0.69
CA ASP A 40 15.54 -10.85 -1.68
C ASP A 40 14.53 -10.14 -2.61
N PHE A 41 14.49 -8.80 -2.60
CA PHE A 41 13.68 -8.01 -3.52
C PHE A 41 14.27 -6.65 -3.87
N ASP A 42 14.02 -6.24 -5.10
CA ASP A 42 14.50 -4.99 -5.68
C ASP A 42 13.34 -4.07 -6.04
N ILE A 43 13.41 -2.80 -5.62
CA ILE A 43 12.48 -1.78 -6.10
C ILE A 43 13.03 -1.22 -7.41
N VAL A 44 12.35 -1.53 -8.50
CA VAL A 44 12.73 -1.06 -9.85
C VAL A 44 12.34 0.40 -10.04
N SER A 45 11.16 0.79 -9.54
CA SER A 45 10.73 2.18 -9.58
C SER A 45 9.65 2.48 -8.56
N ALA A 46 9.60 3.72 -8.09
CA ALA A 46 8.48 4.27 -7.33
C ALA A 46 8.08 5.61 -7.95
N ARG A 47 6.79 5.78 -8.29
CA ARG A 47 6.28 6.97 -8.99
C ARG A 47 4.96 7.41 -8.40
N ASN A 48 4.81 8.72 -8.24
CA ASN A 48 3.54 9.33 -7.90
C ASN A 48 2.60 9.25 -9.11
N MET A 49 1.41 8.69 -8.87
CA MET A 49 0.33 8.65 -9.83
C MET A 49 -0.69 9.70 -9.41
N PRO A 50 -0.97 10.73 -10.24
CA PRO A 50 -2.06 11.64 -9.98
C PRO A 50 -3.38 10.85 -9.97
N GLY A 51 -4.35 11.32 -9.18
CA GLY A 51 -5.69 10.75 -9.21
C GLY A 51 -6.35 10.97 -10.57
N GLU A 52 -7.02 9.94 -11.08
CA GLU A 52 -7.72 9.97 -12.37
C GLU A 52 -9.05 9.21 -12.26
N GLY A 53 -10.16 9.88 -12.61
CA GLY A 53 -11.50 9.32 -12.44
C GLY A 53 -11.77 8.93 -10.99
N ASP A 54 -12.19 7.69 -10.78
CA ASP A 54 -12.43 7.13 -9.45
C ASP A 54 -11.14 6.62 -8.78
N THR A 55 -9.99 6.59 -9.48
CA THR A 55 -8.73 6.14 -8.87
C THR A 55 -8.09 7.28 -8.09
N PRO A 56 -7.88 7.16 -6.77
CA PRO A 56 -7.25 8.22 -5.99
C PRO A 56 -5.77 8.36 -6.33
N ALA A 57 -5.21 9.53 -6.03
CA ALA A 57 -3.76 9.75 -6.10
C ALA A 57 -3.04 8.75 -5.18
N HIS A 58 -1.96 8.15 -5.69
CA HIS A 58 -1.23 7.11 -4.98
C HIS A 58 0.21 7.01 -5.45
N CYS A 59 1.09 6.51 -4.59
CA CYS A 59 2.42 6.07 -5.00
C CYS A 59 2.31 4.67 -5.60
N ARG A 60 2.80 4.49 -6.83
CA ARG A 60 2.96 3.18 -7.46
C ARG A 60 4.41 2.73 -7.35
N VAL A 61 4.63 1.62 -6.68
CA VAL A 61 5.92 0.96 -6.54
C VAL A 61 5.91 -0.29 -7.42
N HIS A 62 6.93 -0.46 -8.25
CA HIS A 62 7.15 -1.63 -9.08
C HIS A 62 8.45 -2.29 -8.65
N GLY A 63 8.41 -3.59 -8.37
CA GLY A 63 9.56 -4.33 -7.89
C GLY A 63 9.64 -5.76 -8.41
N LEU A 64 10.79 -6.37 -8.13
CA LEU A 64 11.15 -7.74 -8.49
C LEU A 64 11.49 -8.53 -7.22
N ILE A 65 11.11 -9.81 -7.21
CA ILE A 65 11.44 -10.77 -6.16
C ILE A 65 12.23 -11.90 -6.81
N ASP A 66 13.37 -12.27 -6.22
CA ASP A 66 14.27 -13.34 -6.70
C ASP A 66 14.52 -13.29 -8.23
N THR A 67 14.58 -12.08 -8.81
CA THR A 67 14.70 -11.76 -10.25
C THR A 67 13.59 -12.24 -11.20
N ASP A 68 12.66 -13.05 -10.72
CA ASP A 68 11.76 -13.83 -11.57
C ASP A 68 10.29 -13.44 -11.43
N SER A 69 9.94 -12.75 -10.34
CA SER A 69 8.57 -12.40 -9.99
C SER A 69 8.42 -10.89 -9.89
N THR A 70 7.46 -10.36 -10.65
CA THR A 70 7.15 -8.93 -10.63
C THR A 70 5.96 -8.64 -9.72
N PHE A 71 6.03 -7.53 -8.99
CA PHE A 71 4.89 -7.00 -8.23
C PHE A 71 4.70 -5.50 -8.46
N GLU A 72 3.47 -5.06 -8.30
CA GLU A 72 3.14 -3.64 -8.21
C GLU A 72 2.31 -3.36 -6.96
N LEU A 73 2.80 -2.43 -6.14
CA LEU A 73 2.17 -1.97 -4.92
C LEU A 73 1.64 -0.54 -5.14
N SER A 74 0.37 -0.32 -4.85
CA SER A 74 -0.30 0.98 -4.87
C SER A 74 -0.57 1.44 -3.44
N LEU A 75 0.00 2.60 -3.09
CA LEU A 75 -0.03 3.21 -1.76
C LEU A 75 -0.82 4.53 -1.83
N PRO A 76 -2.12 4.56 -1.43
CA PRO A 76 -2.91 5.78 -1.46
C PRO A 76 -2.38 6.82 -0.46
N ASP A 77 -2.55 8.11 -0.77
CA ASP A 77 -2.21 9.18 0.17
C ASP A 77 -3.08 9.11 1.43
N ASP A 78 -4.39 8.93 1.26
CA ASP A 78 -5.33 8.70 2.35
C ASP A 78 -5.45 7.21 2.69
N TRP A 79 -4.43 6.70 3.38
CA TRP A 79 -4.36 5.29 3.74
C TRP A 79 -5.15 4.97 5.01
N ASN A 80 -6.14 4.08 4.88
CA ASN A 80 -7.00 3.61 5.97
C ASN A 80 -6.30 2.65 6.95
N GLY A 81 -5.02 2.33 6.72
CA GLY A 81 -4.25 1.43 7.57
C GLY A 81 -4.37 -0.05 7.25
N ARG A 82 -5.04 -0.43 6.17
CA ARG A 82 -5.22 -1.84 5.79
C ARG A 82 -4.49 -2.14 4.50
N PHE A 83 -4.08 -3.40 4.38
CA PHE A 83 -3.41 -3.94 3.21
C PHE A 83 -4.29 -5.02 2.58
N MET A 84 -4.37 -5.03 1.25
CA MET A 84 -5.10 -6.05 0.50
C MET A 84 -4.28 -6.49 -0.71
N MET A 85 -3.88 -7.75 -0.71
CA MET A 85 -3.32 -8.38 -1.91
C MET A 85 -4.46 -8.78 -2.85
N GLY A 86 -4.36 -8.38 -4.11
CA GLY A 86 -5.28 -8.85 -5.15
C GLY A 86 -5.14 -10.36 -5.33
N GLY A 87 -6.26 -11.03 -5.58
CA GLY A 87 -6.21 -12.40 -6.09
C GLY A 87 -5.57 -12.42 -7.47
N TRP A 88 -5.03 -13.58 -7.84
CA TRP A 88 -4.55 -13.84 -9.18
C TRP A 88 -5.42 -14.94 -9.82
N GLY A 89 -5.98 -14.66 -10.99
CA GLY A 89 -6.91 -15.54 -11.73
C GLY A 89 -6.59 -15.71 -13.21
N GLY A 90 -5.42 -15.24 -13.68
CA GLY A 90 -5.01 -15.21 -15.09
C GLY A 90 -3.97 -16.26 -15.52
N THR A 91 -3.18 -15.94 -16.56
CA THR A 91 -2.01 -16.71 -17.00
C THR A 91 -0.74 -16.13 -16.40
N LEU A 92 0.28 -16.98 -16.13
CA LEU A 92 1.50 -16.54 -15.45
C LEU A 92 2.23 -15.50 -16.31
N GLY A 93 2.77 -14.45 -15.68
CA GLY A 93 3.61 -13.46 -16.37
C GLY A 93 2.97 -12.09 -16.63
N THR A 94 1.74 -11.84 -16.16
CA THR A 94 1.17 -10.48 -16.13
C THR A 94 0.81 -10.08 -14.71
N VAL A 95 1.29 -8.91 -14.26
CA VAL A 95 0.92 -8.38 -12.95
C VAL A 95 -0.58 -8.11 -12.92
N GLU A 96 -1.29 -8.88 -12.11
CA GLU A 96 -2.73 -8.69 -11.93
C GLU A 96 -3.00 -7.73 -10.77
N ARG A 97 -3.70 -6.63 -11.07
CA ARG A 97 -4.08 -5.60 -10.10
C ARG A 97 -5.57 -5.65 -9.79
N SER A 98 -6.11 -6.84 -9.57
CA SER A 98 -7.53 -7.07 -9.33
C SER A 98 -8.09 -6.23 -8.17
N ALA A 99 -7.29 -5.95 -7.15
CA ALA A 99 -7.67 -5.08 -6.04
C ALA A 99 -7.96 -3.61 -6.45
N LEU A 100 -7.49 -3.17 -7.62
CA LEU A 100 -7.77 -1.83 -8.19
C LEU A 100 -9.09 -1.77 -8.97
N SER A 101 -9.80 -2.89 -9.15
CA SER A 101 -11.09 -2.92 -9.84
C SER A 101 -12.10 -3.75 -9.05
N SER A 102 -13.33 -3.27 -8.91
CA SER A 102 -14.39 -4.04 -8.25
C SER A 102 -15.69 -3.95 -9.05
N PRO A 103 -16.27 -5.08 -9.49
CA PRO A 103 -17.55 -5.08 -10.18
C PRO A 103 -18.74 -4.80 -9.24
N ALA A 104 -18.51 -4.79 -7.92
CA ALA A 104 -19.55 -4.70 -6.89
C ALA A 104 -19.49 -3.38 -6.08
N GLY A 105 -18.81 -2.35 -6.58
CA GLY A 105 -18.63 -1.07 -5.89
C GLY A 105 -17.19 -0.55 -5.95
N PRO A 106 -16.81 0.42 -5.11
CA PRO A 106 -15.48 1.04 -5.16
C PRO A 106 -14.37 0.00 -4.96
N SER A 107 -13.26 0.13 -5.66
CA SER A 107 -12.06 -0.70 -5.54
C SER A 107 -11.45 -0.66 -4.13
N ALA A 108 -10.48 -1.54 -3.86
CA ALA A 108 -9.80 -1.51 -2.57
C ALA A 108 -8.98 -0.22 -2.39
N LEU A 109 -8.38 0.29 -3.47
CA LEU A 109 -7.63 1.55 -3.44
C LEU A 109 -8.56 2.75 -3.18
N GLU A 110 -9.73 2.80 -3.80
CA GLU A 110 -10.78 3.82 -3.52
C GLU A 110 -11.24 3.80 -2.06
N ARG A 111 -11.28 2.62 -1.44
CA ARG A 111 -11.60 2.48 -0.02
C ARG A 111 -10.41 2.81 0.89
N GLY A 112 -9.26 3.23 0.34
CA GLY A 112 -8.05 3.63 1.05
C GLY A 112 -7.14 2.47 1.47
N TYR A 113 -7.26 1.27 0.88
CA TYR A 113 -6.33 0.17 1.16
C TYR A 113 -5.02 0.36 0.39
N ALA A 114 -3.90 0.01 1.02
CA ALA A 114 -2.68 -0.29 0.27
C ALA A 114 -2.89 -1.63 -0.45
N THR A 115 -2.57 -1.69 -1.74
CA THR A 115 -2.88 -2.89 -2.56
C THR A 115 -1.68 -3.37 -3.32
N VAL A 116 -1.47 -4.69 -3.40
CA VAL A 116 -0.43 -5.27 -4.24
C VAL A 116 -1.01 -6.25 -5.26
N GLY A 117 -0.47 -6.20 -6.46
CA GLY A 117 -0.64 -7.19 -7.52
C GLY A 117 0.68 -7.88 -7.83
N THR A 118 0.62 -9.13 -8.28
CA THR A 118 1.80 -9.91 -8.70
C THR A 118 1.51 -10.67 -9.99
N ASP A 119 2.57 -11.11 -10.68
CA ASP A 119 2.50 -11.93 -11.89
C ASP A 119 2.13 -13.40 -11.66
N GLY A 120 1.83 -13.77 -10.40
CA GLY A 120 1.16 -15.00 -10.02
C GLY A 120 2.05 -16.23 -9.88
N ARG A 121 3.39 -16.08 -9.88
CA ARG A 121 4.27 -17.24 -9.72
C ARG A 121 4.17 -17.80 -8.29
N LEU A 122 3.82 -19.09 -8.22
CA LEU A 122 3.53 -19.85 -6.99
C LEU A 122 4.58 -19.75 -5.87
N ARG A 123 5.85 -19.44 -6.18
CA ARG A 123 6.93 -19.34 -5.18
C ARG A 123 6.97 -17.98 -4.46
N SER A 124 6.33 -16.95 -5.02
CA SER A 124 6.61 -15.57 -4.64
C SER A 124 5.49 -14.87 -3.88
N THR A 125 4.34 -15.52 -3.63
CA THR A 125 3.19 -14.85 -2.98
C THR A 125 3.52 -14.41 -1.56
N TYR A 126 4.19 -15.27 -0.77
CA TYR A 126 4.61 -14.94 0.59
C TYR A 126 5.64 -13.80 0.61
N LEU A 127 6.68 -13.91 -0.21
CA LEU A 127 7.70 -12.87 -0.36
C LEU A 127 7.11 -11.53 -0.83
N THR A 128 6.09 -11.57 -1.69
CA THR A 128 5.36 -10.36 -2.12
C THR A 128 4.65 -9.71 -0.96
N ALA A 129 4.03 -10.49 -0.07
CA ALA A 129 3.39 -9.97 1.13
C ALA A 129 4.43 -9.34 2.06
N GLU A 130 5.54 -10.02 2.36
CA GLU A 130 6.61 -9.48 3.22
C GLU A 130 7.24 -8.20 2.68
N ALA A 131 7.54 -8.17 1.37
CA ALA A 131 8.04 -6.99 0.69
C ALA A 131 7.06 -5.83 0.80
N SER A 132 5.79 -6.08 0.53
CA SER A 132 4.72 -5.08 0.65
C SER A 132 4.63 -4.53 2.07
N LEU A 133 4.66 -5.39 3.09
CA LEU A 133 4.60 -4.97 4.49
C LEU A 133 5.80 -4.11 4.89
N SER A 134 7.00 -4.46 4.42
CA SER A 134 8.23 -3.69 4.67
C SER A 134 8.15 -2.30 4.05
N ILE A 135 7.70 -2.22 2.79
CA ILE A 135 7.52 -0.95 2.06
C ILE A 135 6.43 -0.09 2.72
N ILE A 136 5.27 -0.68 3.06
CA ILE A 136 4.16 0.03 3.73
C ILE A 136 4.63 0.60 5.07
N ARG A 137 5.36 -0.19 5.87
CA ARG A 137 5.86 0.25 7.16
C ARG A 137 6.83 1.43 7.04
N HIS A 138 7.69 1.41 6.03
CA HIS A 138 8.61 2.51 5.75
C HIS A 138 7.87 3.74 5.23
N TYR A 139 7.01 3.59 4.22
CA TYR A 139 6.32 4.68 3.56
C TYR A 139 5.37 5.46 4.48
N TYR A 140 4.58 4.74 5.29
CA TYR A 140 3.62 5.36 6.19
C TYR A 140 4.12 5.50 7.64
N GLU A 141 5.37 5.08 7.90
CA GLU A 141 5.98 5.05 9.24
C GLU A 141 5.15 4.25 10.27
N ARG A 142 4.27 3.36 9.79
CA ARG A 142 3.40 2.52 10.63
C ARG A 142 3.07 1.20 9.93
N ALA A 143 2.88 0.14 10.70
CA ALA A 143 2.45 -1.15 10.15
C ALA A 143 0.94 -1.13 9.79
N PRO A 144 0.52 -1.93 8.79
CA PRO A 144 -0.89 -2.15 8.56
C PRO A 144 -1.54 -2.77 9.81
N VAL A 145 -2.77 -2.35 10.06
CA VAL A 145 -3.65 -2.96 11.03
C VAL A 145 -4.05 -4.33 10.50
N LEU A 146 -3.34 -5.36 10.93
CA LEU A 146 -3.82 -6.73 10.87
C LEU A 146 -4.76 -6.90 12.07
N THR A 147 -6.01 -6.42 11.96
CA THR A 147 -6.97 -6.77 13.00
C THR A 147 -7.26 -8.26 12.91
N PRO A 148 -7.28 -8.99 14.02
CA PRO A 148 -7.72 -10.37 14.01
C PRO A 148 -9.14 -10.50 13.44
N GLU A 149 -9.96 -9.47 13.57
CA GLU A 149 -11.31 -9.39 13.02
C GLU A 149 -11.37 -9.43 11.49
N SER A 150 -10.31 -9.02 10.78
CA SER A 150 -10.25 -9.12 9.32
C SER A 150 -9.83 -10.52 8.83
N LEU A 151 -9.41 -11.42 9.73
CA LEU A 151 -9.07 -12.79 9.37
C LEU A 151 -10.37 -13.61 9.21
N PRO A 152 -10.55 -14.34 8.09
CA PRO A 152 -11.75 -15.14 7.87
C PRO A 152 -11.92 -16.17 9.00
N ARG A 153 -13.11 -16.21 9.60
CA ARG A 153 -13.42 -17.16 10.68
C ARG A 153 -13.88 -18.47 10.09
N CYS A 154 -13.38 -19.58 10.64
CA CYS A 154 -13.86 -20.88 10.24
C CYS A 154 -15.31 -21.10 10.65
N LEU A 155 -16.14 -21.57 9.71
CA LEU A 155 -17.52 -21.95 9.99
C LEU A 155 -17.52 -23.12 10.99
N GLY A 156 -18.20 -22.94 12.12
CA GLY A 156 -18.22 -23.94 13.19
C GLY A 156 -16.86 -24.17 13.86
N ASP A 157 -15.88 -23.27 13.67
CA ASP A 157 -14.52 -23.36 14.22
C ASP A 157 -13.71 -24.59 13.73
N ILE A 158 -14.09 -25.15 12.58
CA ILE A 158 -13.38 -26.28 11.95
C ILE A 158 -12.27 -25.74 11.04
N ALA A 159 -11.03 -26.14 11.28
CA ALA A 159 -9.89 -25.68 10.48
C ALA A 159 -10.11 -25.93 8.97
N GLY A 160 -9.80 -24.92 8.16
CA GLY A 160 -9.95 -24.95 6.71
C GLY A 160 -8.84 -24.17 6.01
N PRO A 161 -8.70 -24.32 4.69
CA PRO A 161 -7.62 -23.70 3.92
C PRO A 161 -7.70 -22.18 3.86
N ASP A 162 -8.91 -21.62 3.97
CA ASP A 162 -9.18 -20.19 3.78
C ASP A 162 -9.70 -19.50 5.06
N CYS A 163 -9.50 -20.11 6.24
CA CYS A 163 -10.03 -19.58 7.49
C CYS A 163 -9.14 -19.91 8.70
N LEU A 164 -9.31 -19.15 9.78
CA LEU A 164 -8.64 -19.40 11.06
C LEU A 164 -9.66 -19.70 12.15
N THR A 165 -9.34 -20.71 12.94
CA THR A 165 -10.08 -21.05 14.17
C THR A 165 -9.78 -20.05 15.27
N THR A 166 -10.62 -20.03 16.29
CA THR A 166 -10.47 -19.21 17.49
C THR A 166 -9.12 -19.47 18.17
N ALA A 167 -8.69 -20.74 18.20
CA ALA A 167 -7.40 -21.13 18.75
C ALA A 167 -6.22 -20.58 17.94
N GLN A 168 -6.27 -20.68 16.61
CA GLN A 168 -5.22 -20.16 15.73
C GLN A 168 -5.10 -18.64 15.81
N ARG A 169 -6.24 -17.94 15.92
CA ARG A 169 -6.25 -16.48 16.06
C ARG A 169 -5.67 -16.01 17.39
N ARG A 170 -5.93 -16.72 18.50
CA ARG A 170 -5.30 -16.41 19.80
C ARG A 170 -3.78 -16.53 19.77
N VAL A 171 -3.23 -17.44 18.98
CA VAL A 171 -1.77 -17.57 18.80
C VAL A 171 -1.20 -16.35 18.07
N LEU A 172 -1.93 -15.80 17.10
CA LEU A 172 -1.53 -14.59 16.37
C LEU A 172 -1.67 -13.31 17.22
N GLU A 173 -2.55 -13.32 18.22
CA GLU A 173 -2.78 -12.22 19.17
C GLU A 173 -1.85 -12.27 20.40
N ALA A 174 -1.04 -13.32 20.54
CA ALA A 174 -0.09 -13.45 21.64
C ALA A 174 1.11 -12.50 21.43
N PRO A 175 1.56 -11.78 22.48
CA PRO A 175 2.67 -10.83 22.40
C PRO A 175 4.03 -11.48 22.15
#